data_AF-A0A0Q6TZ06-F1
#
_entry.id   AF-A0A0Q6TZ06-F1
#
_cell.length_a   1.000
_cell.length_b   1.000
_cell.length_c   1.000
_cell.angle_alpha   90.00
_cell.angle_beta   90.00
_cell.angle_gamma   90.00
#
_symmetry.space_group_name_H-M   'P 1'
#
loop_
_entity.id
_entity.type
_entity.pdbx_description
1 polymer ?
#
loop_
_entity_poly.entity_id
_entity_poly.type
_entity_poly.pdbx_seq_one_letter_code
_entity_poly.pdbx_strand_id
1 'polypeptide(L)'
;MSRFACSPWAAAPVNQAMISAVLDFADIHRDLGGGRTLRRISHERAAKADMFLLLGRDVERVTDIGLVWNDREDQIVRVTDDAELRDSRMAAWEEAFELFETEDTDEMAEPMRLVA
;
A
#
# COMPACT_ATOMS: atom_id res chain seq x y z
N MET A 1 -31.36 -17.41 12.45
CA MET A 1 -30.48 -16.27 12.78
C MET A 1 -29.06 -16.60 12.34
N SER A 2 -28.63 -16.10 11.18
CA SER A 2 -27.21 -16.01 10.82
C SER A 2 -27.09 -14.97 9.71
N ARG A 3 -26.73 -13.73 10.07
CA ARG A 3 -26.61 -12.59 9.15
C ARG A 3 -25.18 -11.99 9.15
N PHE A 4 -24.22 -12.71 9.72
CA PHE A 4 -22.87 -12.22 9.98
C PHE A 4 -21.77 -13.14 9.44
N ALA A 5 -22.10 -14.10 8.59
CA ALA A 5 -21.05 -14.79 7.83
C ALA A 5 -20.52 -13.80 6.79
N CYS A 6 -19.32 -13.27 7.02
CA CYS A 6 -18.58 -12.56 5.98
C CYS A 6 -18.41 -13.55 4.81
N SER A 7 -18.81 -13.14 3.60
CA SER A 7 -18.58 -13.95 2.41
C SER A 7 -17.09 -14.28 2.32
N PRO A 8 -16.69 -15.51 1.95
CA PRO A 8 -15.29 -15.93 1.90
C PRO A 8 -14.45 -15.14 0.87
N TRP A 9 -15.09 -14.33 0.02
CA TRP A 9 -14.47 -13.46 -0.98
C TRP A 9 -14.41 -11.98 -0.57
N ALA A 10 -15.00 -11.59 0.57
CA ALA A 10 -14.97 -10.20 1.03
C ALA A 10 -13.85 -10.02 2.05
N ALA A 11 -12.91 -9.11 1.78
CA ALA A 11 -11.91 -8.72 2.76
C ALA A 11 -12.62 -8.21 4.04
N ALA A 12 -12.18 -8.67 5.21
CA ALA A 12 -12.75 -8.23 6.47
C ALA A 12 -12.64 -6.69 6.58
N PRO A 13 -13.60 -5.95 7.14
CA PRO A 13 -13.46 -4.49 7.24
C PRO A 13 -12.25 -4.09 8.08
N VAL A 14 -11.71 -2.89 7.85
CA VAL A 14 -10.66 -2.29 8.70
C VAL A 14 -11.17 -2.21 10.13
N ASN A 15 -10.39 -2.76 11.06
CA ASN A 15 -10.75 -2.79 12.47
C ASN A 15 -10.12 -1.62 13.25
N GLN A 16 -10.60 -1.40 14.49
CA GLN A 16 -10.11 -0.33 15.35
C GLN A 16 -8.61 -0.41 15.61
N ALA A 17 -8.07 -1.61 15.86
CA ALA A 17 -6.66 -1.79 16.20
C ALA A 17 -5.74 -1.32 15.05
N MET A 18 -6.13 -1.57 13.80
CA MET A 18 -5.41 -1.07 12.62
C MET A 18 -5.44 0.45 12.53
N ILE A 19 -6.60 1.07 12.76
CA ILE A 19 -6.75 2.54 12.73
C ILE A 19 -5.91 3.18 13.83
N SER A 20 -6.00 2.67 15.06
CA SER A 20 -5.20 3.12 16.20
C SER A 20 -3.71 2.96 15.92
N ALA A 21 -3.28 1.83 15.35
CA ALA A 21 -1.90 1.63 14.97
C ALA A 21 -1.40 2.71 14.00
N VAL A 22 -2.18 3.05 12.96
CA VAL A 22 -1.80 4.12 12.02
C VAL A 22 -1.77 5.49 12.70
N LEU A 23 -2.67 5.78 13.63
CA LEU A 23 -2.64 7.05 14.37
C LEU A 23 -1.38 7.18 15.23
N ASP A 24 -1.02 6.11 15.95
CA ASP A 24 0.03 6.13 16.98
C ASP A 24 1.43 5.87 16.42
N PHE A 25 1.52 5.08 15.33
CA PHE A 25 2.78 4.52 14.85
C PHE A 25 3.08 4.78 13.38
N ALA A 26 2.25 5.53 12.66
CA ALA A 26 2.59 5.96 11.30
C ALA A 26 3.93 6.67 11.29
N ASP A 27 4.81 6.23 10.40
CA ASP A 27 6.11 6.82 10.15
C ASP A 27 6.15 7.53 8.79
N ILE A 28 5.20 7.24 7.90
CA ILE A 28 5.03 7.94 6.64
C ILE A 28 3.95 9.02 6.83
N HIS A 29 4.34 10.27 6.59
CA HIS A 29 3.48 11.43 6.60
C HIS A 29 3.62 12.19 5.28
N ARG A 30 2.50 12.34 4.56
CA ARG A 30 2.47 13.09 3.30
C ARG A 30 1.46 14.22 3.40
N ASP A 31 1.95 15.45 3.29
CA ASP A 31 1.10 16.64 3.20
C ASP A 31 0.28 16.58 1.90
N LEU A 32 -1.03 16.71 2.04
CA LEU A 32 -1.98 16.78 0.92
C LEU A 32 -2.39 18.24 0.61
N GLY A 33 -1.87 19.20 1.37
CA GLY A 33 -2.28 20.59 1.34
C GLY A 33 -3.58 20.85 2.11
N GLY A 34 -3.84 22.13 2.39
CA GLY A 34 -5.08 22.54 3.07
C GLY A 34 -5.18 22.14 4.54
N GLY A 35 -4.05 21.80 5.19
CA GLY A 35 -4.02 21.31 6.58
C GLY A 35 -4.48 19.86 6.70
N ARG A 36 -4.22 19.04 5.68
CA ARG A 36 -4.51 17.61 5.68
C ARG A 36 -3.25 16.81 5.48
N THR A 37 -3.08 15.78 6.30
CA THR A 37 -1.92 14.89 6.24
C THR A 37 -2.38 13.46 6.02
N LEU A 38 -1.87 12.80 4.99
CA LEU A 38 -1.98 11.35 4.84
C LEU A 38 -0.94 10.67 5.73
N ARG A 39 -1.39 9.79 6.59
CA ARG A 39 -0.57 8.95 7.47
C ARG A 39 -0.64 7.50 7.02
N ARG A 40 0.52 6.84 6.97
CA ARG A 40 0.66 5.42 6.64
C ARG A 40 1.77 4.80 7.49
N ILE A 41 1.70 3.48 7.66
CA ILE A 41 2.78 2.68 8.23
C ILE A 41 3.60 2.11 7.06
N SER A 42 4.91 2.28 7.12
CA SER A 42 5.85 1.65 6.19
C SER A 42 5.97 0.14 6.43
N HIS A 43 6.47 -0.60 5.43
CA HIS A 43 6.77 -2.01 5.58
C HIS A 43 7.83 -2.24 6.66
N GLU A 44 8.83 -1.37 6.75
CA GLU A 44 9.89 -1.43 7.76
C GLU A 44 9.35 -1.23 9.17
N ARG A 45 8.36 -0.34 9.35
CA ARG A 45 7.71 -0.12 10.65
C ARG A 45 6.82 -1.30 11.03
N ALA A 46 6.06 -1.84 10.07
CA ALA A 46 5.22 -3.02 10.28
C ALA A 46 6.02 -4.28 10.65
N ALA A 47 7.26 -4.39 10.17
CA ALA A 47 8.15 -5.51 10.48
C ALA A 47 8.70 -5.54 11.93
N LYS A 48 8.42 -4.52 12.75
CA LYS A 48 8.91 -4.47 14.14
C LYS A 48 8.05 -5.32 15.07
N ALA A 49 8.67 -5.93 16.07
CA ALA A 49 8.04 -6.91 16.96
C ALA A 49 6.82 -6.36 17.74
N ASP A 50 6.84 -5.08 18.09
CA ASP A 50 5.70 -4.39 18.73
C ASP A 50 4.45 -4.41 17.84
N MET A 51 4.62 -4.26 16.52
CA MET A 51 3.51 -4.30 15.57
C MET A 51 2.88 -5.68 15.43
N PHE A 52 3.69 -6.74 15.42
CA PHE A 52 3.21 -8.12 15.44
C PHE A 52 2.43 -8.43 16.72
N LEU A 53 2.90 -7.96 17.87
CA LEU A 53 2.21 -8.15 19.15
C LEU A 53 0.88 -7.40 19.21
N LEU A 54 0.81 -6.21 18.61
CA LEU A 54 -0.39 -5.38 18.59
C LEU A 54 -1.46 -5.87 17.61
N LEU A 55 -1.05 -6.23 16.39
CA LEU A 55 -1.96 -6.47 15.26
C LEU A 55 -2.11 -7.96 14.90
N GLY A 56 -1.20 -8.81 15.37
CA GLY A 56 -1.19 -10.23 15.05
C GLY A 56 -1.21 -10.47 13.54
N ARG A 57 -2.27 -11.12 13.06
CA ARG A 57 -2.45 -11.46 11.64
C ARG A 57 -2.67 -10.24 10.72
N ASP A 58 -3.11 -9.11 11.27
CA ASP A 58 -3.45 -7.92 10.48
C ASP A 58 -2.23 -7.00 10.23
N VAL A 59 -1.04 -7.42 10.69
CA VAL A 59 0.19 -6.62 10.64
C VAL A 59 0.63 -6.27 9.23
N GLU A 60 0.51 -7.18 8.25
CA GLU A 60 0.88 -6.89 6.87
C GLU A 60 -0.11 -5.92 6.23
N ARG A 61 -1.40 -6.14 6.46
CA ARG A 61 -2.48 -5.32 5.91
C ARG A 61 -2.44 -3.88 6.41
N VAL A 62 -1.88 -3.61 7.59
CA VAL A 62 -1.76 -2.24 8.11
C VAL A 62 -0.96 -1.31 7.18
N THR A 63 -0.03 -1.87 6.40
CA THR A 63 0.78 -1.12 5.41
C THR A 63 -0.06 -0.62 4.23
N ASP A 64 -1.22 -1.24 4.00
CA ASP A 64 -2.18 -0.86 2.97
C ASP A 64 -3.22 0.15 3.47
N ILE A 65 -3.21 0.47 4.76
CA ILE A 65 -4.15 1.44 5.33
C ILE A 65 -3.61 2.86 5.18
N GLY A 66 -4.44 3.72 4.59
CA GLY A 66 -4.22 5.16 4.51
C GLY A 66 -5.19 5.91 5.41
N LEU A 67 -4.67 6.79 6.28
CA LEU A 67 -5.48 7.63 7.16
C LEU A 67 -5.27 9.11 6.81
N VAL A 68 -6.34 9.79 6.40
CA VAL A 68 -6.31 11.24 6.16
C VAL A 68 -6.72 11.97 7.43
N TRP A 69 -5.78 12.73 7.97
CA TRP A 69 -5.94 13.55 9.16
C TRP A 69 -6.18 15.01 8.80
N ASN A 70 -7.08 15.69 9.51
CA ASN A 70 -7.21 17.14 9.48
C ASN A 70 -6.43 17.75 10.64
N ASP A 71 -5.33 18.41 10.33
CA ASP A 71 -4.43 19.02 11.33
C ASP A 71 -5.06 20.22 12.05
N ARG A 72 -6.11 20.84 11.48
CA ARG A 72 -6.79 22.01 12.06
C ARG A 72 -7.89 21.62 13.04
N GLU A 73 -8.60 20.54 12.74
CA GLU A 73 -9.77 20.09 13.51
C GLU A 73 -9.46 18.89 14.42
N ASP A 74 -8.23 18.36 14.33
CA ASP A 74 -7.76 17.21 15.11
C ASP A 74 -8.64 15.96 14.90
N GLN A 75 -8.96 15.67 13.64
CA GLN A 75 -9.95 14.65 13.27
C GLN A 75 -9.53 13.79 12.09
N ILE A 76 -10.00 12.54 12.10
CA ILE A 76 -9.91 11.63 10.97
C ILE A 76 -10.96 12.04 9.93
N VAL A 77 -10.51 12.38 8.72
CA VAL A 77 -11.38 12.73 7.59
C VAL A 77 -11.74 11.49 6.77
N ARG A 78 -10.78 10.58 6.60
CA ARG A 78 -10.96 9.39 5.77
C ARG A 78 -10.03 8.26 6.20
N VAL A 79 -10.53 7.04 6.13
CA VAL A 79 -9.74 5.81 6.19
C VAL A 79 -9.90 5.09 4.85
N THR A 80 -8.80 4.64 4.28
CA THR A 80 -8.74 3.88 3.03
C THR A 80 -8.02 2.57 3.28
N ASP A 81 -8.44 1.52 2.59
CA ASP A 81 -7.83 0.20 2.62
C ASP A 81 -7.47 -0.20 1.20
N ASP A 82 -6.18 -0.19 0.90
CA ASP A 82 -5.67 -0.50 -0.43
C ASP A 82 -5.34 -2.00 -0.58
N ALA A 83 -5.72 -2.87 0.37
CA ALA A 83 -5.34 -4.28 0.35
C ALA A 83 -5.84 -5.01 -0.92
N GLU A 84 -7.03 -4.67 -1.40
CA GLU A 84 -7.58 -5.23 -2.65
C GLU A 84 -6.84 -4.75 -3.90
N LEU A 85 -6.12 -3.63 -3.82
CA LEU A 85 -5.33 -3.06 -4.92
C LEU A 85 -3.87 -3.54 -4.91
N ARG A 86 -3.45 -4.26 -3.86
CA ARG A 86 -2.06 -4.72 -3.69
C ARG A 86 -1.62 -5.61 -4.85
N ASP A 87 -2.44 -6.59 -5.21
CA ASP A 87 -2.14 -7.55 -6.28
C ASP A 87 -2.04 -6.85 -7.63
N SER A 88 -2.97 -5.94 -7.93
CA SER A 88 -2.94 -5.15 -9.17
C SER A 88 -1.73 -4.21 -9.24
N ARG A 89 -1.32 -3.62 -8.11
CA ARG A 89 -0.13 -2.78 -8.06
C ARG A 89 1.11 -3.60 -8.37
N MET A 90 1.26 -4.79 -7.79
CA MET A 90 2.43 -5.64 -7.99
C MET A 90 2.55 -6.10 -9.45
N ALA A 91 1.45 -6.54 -10.05
CA ALA A 91 1.42 -6.94 -11.46
C ALA A 91 1.83 -5.81 -12.43
N ALA A 92 1.37 -4.58 -12.19
CA ALA A 92 1.75 -3.43 -13.02
C ALA A 92 3.25 -3.08 -12.91
N TRP A 93 3.86 -3.33 -11.76
CA TRP A 93 5.31 -3.17 -11.59
C TRP A 93 6.08 -4.27 -12.30
N GLU A 94 5.65 -5.54 -12.19
CA GLU A 94 6.25 -6.68 -12.90
C GLU A 94 6.22 -6.46 -14.42
N GLU A 95 5.08 -6.06 -14.98
CA GLU A 95 4.94 -5.73 -16.40
C GLU A 95 5.88 -4.58 -16.84
N ALA A 96 6.02 -3.54 -16.01
CA ALA A 96 6.93 -2.45 -16.31
C ALA A 96 8.40 -2.90 -16.29
N PHE A 97 8.79 -3.78 -15.37
CA PHE A 97 10.15 -4.35 -15.32
C PHE A 97 10.43 -5.26 -16.52
N GLU A 98 9.48 -6.09 -16.93
CA GLU A 98 9.59 -6.93 -18.13
C GLU A 98 9.78 -6.07 -19.40
N LEU A 99 9.09 -4.94 -19.50
CA LEU A 99 9.26 -4.00 -20.62
C LEU A 99 10.70 -3.46 -20.70
N PHE A 100 11.30 -3.07 -19.56
CA PHE A 100 12.69 -2.59 -19.52
C PHE A 100 13.71 -3.68 -19.89
N GLU A 101 13.49 -4.95 -19.51
CA GLU A 101 14.37 -6.06 -19.90
C GLU A 101 14.32 -6.35 -21.41
N THR A 102 13.17 -6.09 -22.06
CA THR A 102 13.03 -6.28 -23.51
C THR A 102 13.68 -5.17 -24.35
N GLU A 103 13.77 -3.93 -23.85
CA GLU A 103 14.40 -2.82 -24.59
C GLU A 103 15.92 -2.94 -24.71
N ASP A 104 16.61 -3.52 -23.71
CA ASP A 104 18.06 -3.78 -23.77
C ASP A 104 18.46 -4.85 -24.82
N THR A 105 17.49 -5.62 -25.33
CA THR A 105 17.75 -6.68 -26.32
C THR A 105 17.65 -6.17 -27.76
N ASP A 106 16.88 -5.11 -28.02
CA ASP A 106 16.69 -4.56 -29.38
C ASP A 106 17.82 -3.59 -29.81
N GLU A 107 18.58 -3.02 -28.86
CA GLU A 107 19.75 -2.18 -29.17
C GLU A 107 20.99 -2.97 -29.63
N MET A 108 20.96 -4.31 -29.50
CA MET A 108 22.00 -5.22 -30.00
C MET A 108 21.72 -5.76 -31.42
N ALA A 109 20.72 -5.21 -32.13
CA ALA A 109 20.56 -5.47 -33.56
C ALA A 109 21.76 -4.86 -34.32
N GLU A 110 22.67 -5.71 -34.81
CA GLU A 110 23.86 -5.30 -35.56
C GLU A 110 23.52 -4.22 -36.60
N PRO A 111 24.31 -3.13 -36.72
CA PRO A 111 24.06 -2.14 -37.75
C PRO A 111 24.17 -2.83 -39.11
N MET A 112 23.05 -2.91 -39.83
CA MET A 112 22.98 -3.47 -41.17
C MET A 112 23.99 -2.72 -42.04
N ARG A 113 25.16 -3.34 -42.27
CA ARG A 113 26.17 -2.77 -43.16
C ARG A 113 25.55 -2.70 -44.55
N LEU A 114 25.22 -1.50 -44.99
CA LEU A 114 25.03 -1.22 -46.41
C LEU A 114 26.35 -1.59 -47.09
N VAL A 115 26.35 -2.72 -47.82
CA VAL A 115 27.47 -3.11 -48.67
C VAL A 115 27.51 -2.13 -49.85
N ALA A 116 28.74 -1.73 -50.19
CA ALA A 116 29.14 -0.66 -51.10
C ALA A 116 28.59 -0.73 -52.53
#